data_AF-A0A5J4NK72-F1
#
_entry.id   AF-A0A5J4NK72-F1
#
_cell.length_a   1.000
_cell.length_b   1.000
_cell.length_c   1.000
_cell.angle_alpha   90.00
_cell.angle_beta   90.00
_cell.angle_gamma   90.00
#
_symmetry.space_group_name_H-M   'P 1'
#
loop_
_entity.id
_entity.type
_entity.pdbx_description
1 polymer ?
#
loop_
_entity_poly.entity_id
_entity_poly.type
_entity_poly.pdbx_seq_one_letter_code
_entity_poly.pdbx_strand_id
1 'polypeptide(L)' 'MAFFRRFAYDANSGQCVEFIYSGCGGNRNKFASLEECGLHCG' A
#
# COMPACT_ATOMS: atom_id res chain seq x y z
N MET A 1 1.29 6.67 -19.21
CA MET A 1 1.29 5.64 -18.15
C MET A 1 1.51 6.33 -16.82
N ALA A 2 0.56 6.22 -15.89
CA ALA A 2 0.65 6.90 -14.60
C ALA A 2 1.12 5.90 -13.54
N PHE A 3 2.24 6.21 -12.89
CA PHE A 3 2.79 5.45 -11.78
C PHE A 3 2.32 6.08 -10.48
N PHE A 4 1.43 5.39 -9.76
CA PHE A 4 0.92 5.86 -8.48
C PHE A 4 1.70 5.21 -7.36
N ARG A 5 2.38 6.02 -6.54
CA ARG A 5 2.96 5.51 -5.29
C ARG A 5 1.82 5.11 -4.37
N ARG A 6 1.83 3.86 -3.91
CA ARG A 6 0.87 3.29 -2.97
C ARG A 6 1.59 2.45 -1.94
N PHE A 7 0.93 2.22 -0.82
CA PHE A 7 1.47 1.41 0.27
C PHE A 7 0.63 0.15 0.42
N ALA A 8 1.26 -0.99 0.59
CA ALA A 8 0.61 -2.25 0.89
C ALA A 8 1.08 -2.75 2.26
N TYR A 9 0.17 -3.31 3.04
CA TYR A 9 0.56 -4.01 4.26
C TYR A 9 1.12 -5.38 3.90
N ASP A 10 2.39 -5.61 4.24
CA ASP A 10 3.03 -6.90 4.14
C ASP A 10 2.88 -7.64 5.46
N ALA A 11 1.99 -8.62 5.49
CA ALA A 11 1.72 -9.42 6.69
C ALA A 11 2.88 -10.35 7.07
N ASN A 12 3.80 -10.65 6.14
CA ASN A 12 4.98 -11.46 6.44
C ASN A 12 6.01 -10.67 7.26
N SER A 13 6.22 -9.41 6.90
CA SER A 13 7.14 -8.50 7.59
C SER A 13 6.45 -7.74 8.73
N GLY A 14 5.11 -7.72 8.74
CA GLY A 14 4.31 -6.92 9.66
C GLY A 14 4.43 -5.41 9.40
N GLN A 15 4.80 -5.01 8.17
CA GLN A 15 5.16 -3.64 7.83
C GLN A 15 4.46 -3.17 6.56
N CYS A 16 4.26 -1.86 6.48
CA CYS A 16 3.73 -1.20 5.30
C CYS A 16 4.86 -0.94 4.30
N VAL A 17 4.78 -1.57 3.12
CA VAL A 17 5.76 -1.44 2.04
C VAL A 17 5.25 -0.52 0.94
N GLU A 18 6.09 0.37 0.44
CA GLU A 18 5.78 1.21 -0.71
C GLU A 18 5.90 0.39 -2.00
N PHE A 19 4.90 0.49 -2.88
CA PHE A 19 4.92 -0.11 -4.20
C PHE A 19 4.36 0.86 -5.24
N ILE A 20 4.86 0.74 -6.47
CA ILE A 20 4.38 1.55 -7.59
C ILE A 20 3.24 0.81 -8.29
N TYR A 21 2.06 1.41 -8.25
CA TYR A 21 0.85 0.89 -8.89
C TYR A 21 0.65 1.51 -10.27
N SER A 22 0.52 0.67 -11.29
CA SER A 22 0.42 1.04 -12.71
C SER A 22 -0.98 1.47 -13.17
N GLY A 23 -1.94 1.63 -12.24
CA GLY A 23 -3.22 2.28 -12.51
C GLY A 23 -4.40 1.36 -12.83
N CYS A 24 -4.23 0.03 -12.91
CA CYS A 24 -5.34 -0.91 -13.10
C CYS A 24 -5.08 -2.25 -12.40
N GLY A 25 -6.09 -2.82 -11.71
CA GLY A 25 -6.01 -4.12 -11.01
C GLY A 25 -5.45 -4.11 -9.56
N GLY A 26 -5.90 -3.21 -8.68
CA GLY A 26 -5.37 -3.12 -7.31
C GLY A 26 -6.15 -3.92 -6.28
N ASN A 27 -5.48 -4.73 -5.45
CA ASN A 27 -6.05 -5.39 -4.26
C ASN A 27 -6.53 -4.38 -3.19
N ARG A 28 -7.35 -4.83 -2.23
CA ARG A 28 -7.87 -3.98 -1.13
C ARG A 28 -6.79 -3.48 -0.16
N ASN A 29 -5.62 -4.12 -0.13
CA ASN A 29 -4.45 -3.69 0.65
C ASN A 29 -3.64 -2.60 -0.08
N LYS A 30 -4.28 -1.50 -0.49
CA LYS A 30 -3.60 -0.33 -1.08
C LYS A 30 -3.97 0.94 -0.33
N PHE A 31 -3.06 1.39 0.51
CA PHE A 31 -3.16 2.63 1.26
C PHE A 31 -2.54 3.77 0.46
N ALA A 32 -3.09 4.97 0.60
CA ALA A 32 -2.52 6.16 -0.02
C ALA A 32 -1.23 6.62 0.70
N SER A 33 -1.12 6.29 1.99
CA SER A 33 -0.05 6.75 2.87
C SER A 33 0.41 5.64 3.82
N LEU A 34 1.68 5.69 4.23
CA LEU A 34 2.24 4.84 5.30
C LEU A 34 1.46 4.98 6.61
N GLU A 35 1.03 6.21 6.94
CA GLU A 35 0.25 6.51 8.14
C GLU A 35 -1.12 5.82 8.14
N GLU A 36 -1.84 5.85 7.02
CA GLU A 36 -3.11 5.14 6.83
C GLU A 36 -2.92 3.61 6.98
N CYS A 37 -1.81 3.09 6.44
CA CYS A 37 -1.48 1.68 6.55
C CYS A 37 -1.13 1.28 8.00
N GLY A 38 -0.39 2.11 8.73
CA GLY A 38 -0.05 1.90 10.14
C GLY A 38 -1.26 2.01 11.06
N LEU A 39 -2.15 2.98 10.81
CA LEU A 39 -3.41 3.15 11.54
C LEU A 39 -4.35 1.95 11.39
N HIS A 40 -4.32 1.29 10.23
CA HIS A 40 -5.17 0.11 9.98
C HIS A 40 -4.72 -1.14 10.75
N CYS A 41 -3.49 -1.15 11.28
CA CYS A 41 -2.91 -2.24 12.05
C CYS A 41 -2.61 -1.86 13.52
N GLY A 42 -3.13 -0.72 13.99
CA GLY A 42 -3.05 -0.28 15.39
C GLY A 42 -4.10 -0.91 16.29
#